data_AF-A0A366CU87-F1
#
_entry.id   AF-A0A366CU87-F1
#
_cell.length_a   1.000
_cell.length_b   1.000
_cell.length_c   1.000
_cell.angle_alpha   90.00
_cell.angle_beta   90.00
_cell.angle_gamma   90.00
#
_symmetry.space_group_name_H-M   'P 1'
#
loop_
_entity.id
_entity.type
_entity.pdbx_description
1 polymer ?
#
loop_
_entity_poly.entity_id
_entity_poly.type
_entity_poly.pdbx_seq_one_letter_code
_entity_poly.pdbx_strand_id
1 'polypeptide(L)' 'MVHVDIKKVGRIPDGGGWRVHGRGSAQDLAARAAAKFCRPEYTFLHTAADGYSRLAYTESLDDGKRSP' A
#
# COMPACT_ATOMS: atom_id res chain seq x y z
N MET A 1 16.94 21.15 -5.60
CA MET A 1 15.49 21.18 -5.88
C MET A 1 14.91 19.93 -5.24
N VAL A 2 13.84 20.08 -4.48
CA VAL A 2 13.12 18.95 -3.90
C VAL A 2 11.96 18.59 -4.83
N HIS A 3 11.87 17.32 -5.21
CA HIS A 3 10.72 16.76 -5.90
C HIS A 3 9.81 16.08 -4.87
N VAL A 4 8.54 16.44 -4.87
CA VAL A 4 7.53 15.81 -4.01
C VAL A 4 6.50 15.10 -4.90
N ASP A 5 6.22 13.85 -4.57
CA ASP A 5 5.28 12.99 -5.28
C ASP A 5 4.33 12.32 -4.29
N ILE A 6 3.07 12.13 -4.72
CA ILE A 6 2.05 11.41 -3.97
C ILE A 6 1.60 10.23 -4.82
N LYS A 7 1.80 9.01 -4.31
CA LYS A 7 1.31 7.78 -4.95
C LYS A 7 0.18 7.16 -4.15
N LYS A 8 -0.93 6.88 -4.82
CA LYS A 8 -2.01 6.03 -4.31
C LYS A 8 -1.68 4.57 -4.61
N VAL A 9 -1.58 3.74 -3.58
CA VAL A 9 -1.28 2.31 -3.72
C VAL A 9 -2.33 1.46 -3.01
N GLY A 10 -2.64 0.29 -3.56
CA GLY A 10 -3.59 -0.64 -2.92
C GLY A 10 -2.99 -1.26 -1.66
N ARG A 11 -3.80 -1.38 -0.60
CA ARG A 11 -3.38 -2.01 0.65
C ARG A 11 -3.19 -3.51 0.46
N ILE A 12 -2.14 -4.05 1.08
CA ILE A 12 -1.92 -5.50 1.12
C ILE A 12 -2.85 -6.09 2.19
N PRO A 13 -3.66 -7.12 1.88
CA PRO A 13 -4.51 -7.77 2.87
C PRO A 13 -3.69 -8.37 4.01
N ASP A 14 -4.27 -8.39 5.21
CA ASP A 14 -3.67 -9.06 6.37
C ASP A 14 -3.38 -10.53 6.03
N GLY A 15 -2.18 -10.99 6.39
CA GLY A 15 -1.69 -12.32 6.03
C GLY A 15 -1.10 -12.42 4.62
N GLY A 16 -1.21 -11.39 3.77
CA GLY A 16 -0.65 -11.38 2.42
C GLY A 16 -1.43 -12.22 1.41
N GLY A 17 -0.88 -12.40 0.22
CA GLY A 17 -1.52 -13.17 -0.87
C GLY A 17 -0.52 -14.03 -1.62
N TRP A 18 -0.78 -14.33 -2.90
CA TRP A 18 0.09 -15.21 -3.70
C TRP A 18 1.57 -14.82 -3.74
N ARG A 19 1.92 -13.54 -3.53
CA ARG A 19 3.33 -13.11 -3.51
C ARG A 19 4.10 -13.65 -2.31
N VAL A 20 3.42 -13.93 -1.20
CA VAL A 20 4.03 -14.47 0.03
C VAL A 20 3.86 -15.99 0.07
N HIS A 21 2.67 -16.49 -0.27
CA HIS A 21 2.30 -17.89 -0.07
C HIS A 21 2.28 -18.75 -1.34
N GLY A 22 2.63 -18.18 -2.49
CA GLY A 22 2.50 -18.84 -3.79
C GLY A 22 1.07 -18.76 -4.37
N ARG A 23 0.98 -18.81 -5.70
CA ARG A 23 -0.31 -18.76 -6.42
C ARG A 23 -1.12 -20.03 -6.16
N GLY A 24 -2.40 -19.87 -5.82
CA GLY A 24 -3.32 -21.00 -5.59
C GLY A 24 -3.23 -21.65 -4.21
N SER A 25 -2.37 -21.14 -3.32
CA SER A 25 -2.38 -21.53 -1.90
C SER A 25 -3.70 -21.18 -1.23
N ALA A 26 -4.02 -21.86 -0.13
CA ALA A 26 -5.22 -21.56 0.66
C ALA A 26 -5.25 -20.07 1.10
N GLN A 27 -4.09 -19.51 1.44
CA GLN A 27 -3.93 -18.11 1.82
C GLN A 27 -4.20 -17.15 0.65
N ASP A 28 -3.68 -17.46 -0.55
CA ASP A 28 -3.98 -16.67 -1.75
C ASP A 28 -5.47 -16.69 -2.09
N LEU A 29 -6.11 -17.86 -2.03
CA LEU A 29 -7.54 -17.99 -2.28
C LEU A 29 -8.37 -17.23 -1.25
N ALA A 30 -8.01 -17.31 0.03
CA ALA A 30 -8.66 -16.56 1.10
C ALA A 30 -8.49 -15.04 0.91
N ALA A 31 -7.29 -14.56 0.59
CA ALA A 31 -7.02 -13.14 0.33
C ALA A 31 -7.80 -12.62 -0.88
N ARG A 32 -7.90 -13.41 -1.96
CA ARG A 32 -8.72 -13.08 -3.14
C ARG A 32 -10.21 -13.06 -2.83
N ALA A 33 -10.69 -14.00 -2.02
CA ALA A 33 -12.08 -14.05 -1.60
C ALA A 33 -12.43 -12.80 -0.77
N ALA A 34 -11.60 -12.46 0.22
CA ALA A 34 -11.76 -11.24 1.01
C ALA A 34 -11.80 -9.98 0.11
N ALA A 35 -10.88 -9.87 -0.86
CA ALA A 35 -10.84 -8.75 -1.80
C ALA A 35 -12.08 -8.63 -2.71
N LYS A 36 -12.84 -9.71 -2.95
CA LYS A 36 -14.09 -9.65 -3.73
C LYS A 36 -15.25 -9.03 -2.95
N PHE A 37 -15.26 -9.20 -1.62
CA PHE A 37 -16.36 -8.73 -0.76
C PHE A 37 -16.05 -7.41 -0.06
N CYS A 38 -14.79 -7.02 0.03
CA CYS A 38 -14.36 -5.76 0.65
C CYS A 38 -14.18 -4.64 -0.38
N ARG A 39 -14.45 -3.39 0.05
CA ARG A 39 -14.09 -2.21 -0.75
C ARG A 39 -12.56 -2.11 -0.85
N PRO A 40 -11.99 -1.77 -2.01
CA PRO A 40 -10.55 -1.61 -2.16
C PRO A 40 -10.02 -0.54 -1.19
N GLU A 41 -9.12 -0.94 -0.29
CA GLU A 41 -8.40 -0.02 0.58
C GLU A 41 -7.14 0.50 -0.11
N TYR A 42 -6.80 1.76 0.17
CA TYR A 42 -5.65 2.43 -0.40
C TYR A 42 -4.88 3.20 0.67
N THR A 43 -3.57 3.28 0.49
CA THR A 43 -2.66 4.15 1.26
C THR A 43 -2.02 5.14 0.29
N PHE A 44 -1.73 6.35 0.79
CA PHE A 44 -1.01 7.37 0.04
C PHE A 44 0.43 7.47 0.56
N LEU A 45 1.38 7.24 -0.34
CA LEU A 45 2.80 7.39 -0.07
C LEU A 45 3.23 8.80 -0.48
N HIS A 46 3.69 9.58 0.49
CA HIS A 46 4.28 10.89 0.26
C HIS A 46 5.78 10.70 0.15
N THR A 47 6.36 11.03 -1.00
CA THR A 47 7.79 10.90 -1.24
C THR A 47 8.39 12.26 -1.52
N ALA A 48 9.47 12.59 -0.81
CA ALA A 48 10.30 13.75 -1.07
C ALA A 48 11.72 13.30 -1.47
N ALA A 49 12.21 13.77 -2.60
CA ALA A 49 13.55 13.50 -3.10
C ALA A 49 14.31 14.81 -3.32
N ASP A 50 15.47 14.97 -2.67
CA ASP A 50 16.34 16.14 -2.85
C ASP A 50 17.54 15.82 -3.76
N GLY A 51 17.60 16.49 -4.91
CA GLY A 51 18.66 16.29 -5.89
C GLY A 51 20.04 16.79 -5.45
N TYR A 52 20.12 17.63 -4.41
CA TYR A 52 21.41 18.12 -3.89
C TYR A 52 22.02 17.14 -2.89
N SER A 53 21.29 16.81 -1.83
CA SER A 53 21.76 15.87 -0.79
C SER A 53 21.68 14.40 -1.20
N ARG A 54 20.96 14.08 -2.28
CA ARG A 54 20.61 12.70 -2.70
C ARG A 54 19.79 11.94 -1.65
N LEU A 55 19.11 12.66 -0.76
CA LEU A 55 18.20 12.09 0.22
C LEU A 55 16.83 11.82 -0.42
N ALA A 56 16.23 10.69 -0.06
CA ALA A 56 14.83 10.40 -0.33
C ALA A 56 14.13 9.96 0.96
N TYR A 57 12.92 10.46 1.18
CA TYR A 57 12.09 10.11 2.31
C TYR A 57 10.70 9.75 1.81
N THR A 58 10.14 8.66 2.32
CA THR A 58 8.76 8.24 2.01
C THR A 58 8.03 7.91 3.30
N GLU A 59 6.83 8.45 3.46
CA GLU A 59 5.92 8.10 4.54
C GLU A 59 4.53 7.75 4.04
N SER A 60 3.89 6.80 4.72
CA SER A 60 2.48 6.51 4.57
C SER A 60 1.70 7.37 5.56
N LEU A 61 0.97 8.36 5.05
CA LEU A 61 0.05 9.15 5.87
C LEU A 61 -1.30 8.42 5.93
N ASP A 62 -1.69 8.01 7.13
CA ASP A 62 -3.09 7.69 7.42
C ASP A 62 -3.83 9.02 7.51
N ASP A 63 -4.52 9.41 6.43
CA ASP A 63 -5.42 10.54 6.47
C ASP A 63 -6.52 10.19 7.49
N GLY A 64 -6.49 10.86 8.65
CA GLY A 64 -7.17 10.47 9.89
C GLY A 64 -8.70 10.45 9.84
N LYS A 65 -9.28 9.63 8.97
CA LYS A 65 -10.69 9.27 8.90
C LYS A 65 -10.83 7.76 8.83
N ARG A 66 -10.71 7.15 10.00
CA ARG A 66 -11.52 5.98 10.31
C ARG A 66 -12.90 6.48 10.70
N SER A 67 -13.79 6.70 9.72
CA SER A 67 -15.22 6.77 10.05
C SER A 67 -15.74 5.33 10.17
N PRO A 68 -16.59 5.03 11.16
CA PRO A 68 -17.29 3.75 11.25
C PRO A 68 -18.19 3.50 10.02
#